data_AF-A0AAD9JW12-F1
#
_entry.id   AF-A0AAD9JW12-F1
#
_cell.length_a   1.000
_cell.length_b   1.000
_cell.length_c   1.000
_cell.angle_alpha   90.00
_cell.angle_beta   90.00
_cell.angle_gamma   90.00
#
_symmetry.space_group_name_H-M   'P 1'
#
loop_
_entity.id
_entity.type
_entity.pdbx_description
1 polymer ?
#
loop_
_entity_poly.entity_id
_entity_poly.type
_entity_poly.pdbx_seq_one_letter_code
_entity_poly.pdbx_strand_id
1 'polypeptide(L)' 'MTNPYENKEAFYNQLTSLLSGIPRTDQLLLIADFNARIERDNDKWPLVMGKHGIGKRNSNGELLLAL' A
#
# COMPACT_ATOMS: atom_id res chain seq x y z
N MET A 1 -20.42 9.71 13.13
CA MET A 1 -19.68 9.96 11.89
C MET A 1 -18.35 9.24 12.03
N THR A 2 -18.13 8.13 11.32
CA THR A 2 -16.86 7.40 11.38
C THR A 2 -15.77 8.21 10.71
N ASN A 3 -14.60 8.24 11.32
CA ASN A 3 -13.45 8.93 10.77
C ASN A 3 -13.02 8.20 9.48
N PRO A 4 -12.99 8.85 8.31
CA PRO A 4 -12.54 8.19 7.08
C PRO A 4 -11.10 7.66 7.16
N TYR A 5 -10.28 8.13 8.12
CA TYR A 5 -8.97 7.56 8.42
C TYR A 5 -9.05 6.21 9.14
N GLU A 6 -9.98 6.02 10.09
CA GLU A 6 -10.20 4.71 10.76
C GLU A 6 -10.59 3.64 9.74
N ASN A 7 -11.41 4.01 8.75
CA ASN A 7 -11.83 3.08 7.70
C ASN A 7 -10.66 2.60 6.82
N LYS A 8 -9.64 3.45 6.60
CA LYS A 8 -8.47 3.08 5.79
C LYS A 8 -7.55 2.14 6.54
N GLU A 9 -7.18 2.48 7.77
CA GLU A 9 -6.32 1.63 8.59
C GLU A 9 -6.95 0.26 8.81
N ALA A 10 -8.26 0.20 9.07
CA ALA A 10 -8.99 -1.06 9.17
C ALA A 10 -8.91 -1.89 7.87
N PHE A 11 -9.08 -1.25 6.71
CA PHE A 11 -8.94 -1.91 5.41
C PHE A 11 -7.52 -2.49 5.21
N TYR A 12 -6.47 -1.71 5.42
CA TYR A 12 -5.09 -2.17 5.24
C TYR A 12 -4.73 -3.27 6.25
N ASN A 13 -5.17 -3.17 7.52
CA ASN A 13 -4.96 -4.21 8.52
C ASN A 13 -5.64 -5.54 8.14
N GLN A 14 -6.88 -5.47 7.63
CA GLN A 14 -7.59 -6.66 7.12
C GLN A 14 -6.88 -7.25 5.90
N LEU A 15 -6.41 -6.41 4.99
CA LEU A 15 -5.65 -6.83 3.83
C LEU A 15 -4.35 -7.53 4.26
N THR A 16 -3.52 -6.92 5.11
CA THR A 16 -2.29 -7.55 5.64
C THR A 16 -2.56 -8.89 6.31
N SER A 17 -3.62 -8.99 7.12
CA SER A 17 -4.00 -10.27 7.75
C SER A 17 -4.35 -11.33 6.71
N LEU A 18 -5.11 -10.98 5.67
CA LEU A 18 -5.43 -11.88 4.57
C LEU A 18 -4.17 -12.31 3.81
N LEU A 19 -3.29 -11.36 3.48
CA LEU A 19 -2.03 -11.63 2.77
C LEU A 19 -1.12 -12.56 3.59
N SER A 20 -1.08 -12.41 4.91
CA SER A 20 -0.25 -13.24 5.79
C SER A 20 -0.67 -14.71 5.86
N GLY A 21 -1.94 -15.00 5.55
CA GLY A 21 -2.47 -16.36 5.52
C GLY A 21 -2.19 -17.12 4.22
N ILE A 22 -1.71 -16.44 3.18
CA ILE A 22 -1.43 -17.05 1.88
C ILE A 22 -0.08 -17.80 1.97
N PRO A 23 -0.02 -19.09 1.57
CA PRO A 23 1.23 -19.83 1.52
C PRO A 23 2.26 -19.11 0.65
N ARG A 24 3.53 -19.04 1.12
CA ARG A 24 4.61 -18.38 0.36
C ARG A 24 4.94 -19.05 -0.97
N THR A 25 4.46 -20.28 -1.19
CA THR A 25 4.57 -21.02 -2.44
C THR A 25 3.65 -20.48 -3.53
N ASP A 26 2.61 -19.77 -3.14
CA ASP A 26 1.58 -19.29 -4.05
C ASP A 26 1.98 -17.92 -4.60
N GLN A 27 1.71 -17.70 -5.88
CA GLN A 27 1.95 -16.41 -6.51
C GLN A 27 0.73 -15.52 -6.32
N LEU A 28 0.96 -14.33 -5.76
CA LEU A 28 -0.08 -13.34 -5.56
C LEU A 28 0.13 -12.13 -6.47
N LEU A 29 -0.95 -11.71 -7.12
CA LEU A 29 -1.01 -10.44 -7.84
C LEU A 29 -2.15 -9.59 -7.26
N LEU A 30 -1.79 -8.42 -6.74
CA LEU A 30 -2.74 -7.44 -6.20
C LEU A 30 -2.88 -6.27 -7.19
N ILE A 31 -4.08 -6.09 -7.75
CA ILE A 31 -4.38 -5.02 -8.70
C ILE A 31 -5.52 -4.19 -8.16
N ALA A 32 -5.24 -2.92 -7.85
CA ALA A 32 -6.26 -1.94 -7.47
C ALA A 32 -5.69 -0.53 -7.63
N ASP A 33 -6.58 0.47 -7.67
CA ASP A 33 -6.17 1.87 -7.48
C ASP A 33 -6.13 2.18 -5.97
N PHE A 34 -4.94 2.08 -5.39
CA PHE A 34 -4.70 2.47 -3.99
C PHE A 34 -4.62 3.98 -3.79
N ASN A 35 -4.59 4.76 -4.87
CA ASN A 35 -4.39 6.21 -4.87
C ASN A 35 -3.18 6.62 -3.98
N ALA A 36 -2.13 5.80 -4.04
CA ALA A 36 -0.90 5.96 -3.29
C ALA A 36 0.08 6.84 -4.06
N ARG A 37 0.77 7.73 -3.34
CA ARG A 37 1.90 8.52 -3.86
C ARG A 37 3.13 8.16 -3.04
N ILE A 38 4.26 7.87 -3.68
CA ILE A 38 5.46 7.29 -3.02
C ILE A 38 6.77 8.05 -3.34
N GLU A 39 6.78 8.93 -4.35
CA GLU A 39 7.99 9.38 -5.06
C GLU A 39 9.21 9.81 -4.25
N ARG A 40 9.03 10.62 -3.19
CA ARG A 40 10.17 11.29 -2.53
C ARG A 40 11.19 10.32 -1.93
N ASP A 41 10.78 9.10 -1.61
CA ASP A 41 11.62 8.07 -1.00
C ASP A 41 11.67 6.79 -1.85
N ASN A 42 11.40 6.87 -3.15
CA ASN A 42 11.29 5.68 -4.00
C ASN A 42 12.61 4.88 -4.07
N ASP A 43 13.76 5.52 -3.87
CA ASP A 43 15.07 4.86 -3.83
C ASP A 43 15.16 3.77 -2.74
N LYS A 44 14.35 3.90 -1.68
CA LYS A 44 14.25 2.90 -0.61
C LYS A 44 13.40 1.69 -1.00
N TRP A 45 12.69 1.76 -2.13
CA TRP A 45 11.70 0.78 -2.58
C TRP A 45 11.94 0.38 -4.04
N PRO A 46 13.08 -0.29 -4.35
CA PRO A 46 13.50 -0.58 -5.73
C PRO A 46 12.54 -1.50 -6.49
N LEU A 47 11.67 -2.23 -5.79
CA LEU A 47 10.66 -3.12 -6.37
C LEU A 47 9.36 -2.40 -6.75
N VAL A 48 9.17 -1.15 -6.31
CA VAL A 48 7.96 -0.36 -6.60
C VAL A 48 8.09 0.31 -7.97
N MET A 49 7.15 0.00 -8.87
CA MET A 49 7.02 0.67 -10.16
C MET A 49 6.29 2.03 -10.00
N GLY A 50 6.47 2.96 -10.94
CA GLY A 50 5.81 4.28 -10.89
C GLY A 50 6.63 5.40 -10.25
N LYS A 51 7.96 5.38 -10.44
CA LYS A 51 8.95 6.38 -9.99
C LYS A 51 8.87 7.79 -10.63
N HIS A 52 7.78 8.07 -11.34
CA HIS A 52 7.59 9.30 -12.14
C HIS A 52 6.22 9.92 -11.88
N GLY A 53 5.65 9.68 -10.69
CA GLY A 53 4.49 10.44 -10.24
C GLY A 53 4.80 11.94 -10.11
N ILE A 54 3.90 12.70 -9.50
CA ILE A 54 4.23 14.06 -9.07
C ILE A 54 3.70 14.21 -7.65
N GLY A 55 4.60 14.51 -6.70
CA GLY A 55 4.22 14.99 -5.37
C GLY A 55 4.87 14.24 -4.21
N LYS A 56 4.49 14.64 -2.99
CA LYS A 56 4.99 13.99 -1.77
C LYS A 56 4.24 12.68 -1.50
N ARG A 57 4.89 11.79 -0.76
CA ARG A 57 4.25 10.60 -0.20
C ARG A 57 3.01 10.98 0.60
N ASN A 58 1.88 10.33 0.34
CA ASN A 58 0.62 10.56 1.04
C ASN A 58 0.33 9.41 2.02
N SER A 59 -0.68 9.56 2.89
CA SER A 59 -1.03 8.53 3.89
C SER A 59 -1.37 7.17 3.27
N ASN A 60 -1.99 7.15 2.09
CA ASN A 60 -2.23 5.90 1.36
C ASN A 60 -0.91 5.24 0.95
N GLY A 61 0.09 6.02 0.52
CA GLY A 61 1.43 5.50 0.20
C GLY A 61 2.17 4.96 1.41
N GLU A 62 2.02 5.57 2.57
CA GLU A 62 2.57 5.02 3.83
C GLU A 62 1.95 3.66 4.16
N LEU A 63 0.61 3.56 4.09
CA LEU A 63 -0.11 2.32 4.39
C LEU A 63 0.16 1.22 3.36
N LEU A 64 0.25 1.56 2.07
CA LEU A 64 0.56 0.62 1.00
C LEU A 64 1.98 0.05 1.12
N LEU A 65 2.95 0.86 1.50
CA LEU A 65 4.33 0.41 1.72
C LEU A 65 4.48 -0.44 3.00
N ALA A 66 3.47 -0.44 3.87
CA ALA A 66 3.41 -1.24 5.09
C ALA A 66 2.63 -2.56 4.93
N LEU A 67 2.06 -2.83 3.75
CA LEU A 67 1.46 -4.14 3.43
C LEU A 67 2.52 -5.25 3.40
#